data_AF-A0A3M1A6W5-F1
#
_entry.id   AF-A0A3M1A6W5-F1
#
_cell.length_a   1.000
_cell.length_b   1.000
_cell.length_c   1.000
_cell.angle_alpha   90.00
_cell.angle_beta   90.00
_cell.angle_gamma   90.00
#
_symmetry.space_group_name_H-M   'P 1'
#
loop_
_entity.id
_entity.type
_entity.pdbx_description
1 polymer ?
#
loop_
_entity_poly.entity_id
_entity_poly.type
_entity_poly.pdbx_seq_one_letter_code
_entity_poly.pdbx_strand_id
1 'polypeptide(L)' 'MKILMLYTHEFWLKPYSKTLSEAPNFDGEMTAKEAVIALIHVEEKDSDNRSKIITKSVKNIK' A
#
# COMPACT_ATOMS: atom_id res chain seq x y z
N MET A 1 6.47 -5.46 -9.56
CA MET A 1 5.85 -5.15 -8.26
C MET A 1 6.52 -5.96 -7.18
N LYS A 2 6.81 -5.34 -6.03
CA LYS A 2 7.27 -6.01 -4.80
C LYS A 2 6.24 -5.77 -3.69
N ILE A 3 6.03 -6.76 -2.83
CA ILE A 3 5.12 -6.68 -1.68
C ILE A 3 5.86 -7.14 -0.43
N LEU A 4 5.81 -6.34 0.63
CA LEU A 4 6.18 -6.73 1.99
C LEU A 4 4.91 -6.78 2.84
N MET A 5 4.69 -7.90 3.53
CA MET A 5 3.52 -8.09 4.40
C MET A 5 3.98 -8.23 5.84
N LEU A 6 3.39 -7.43 6.71
CA LEU A 6 3.64 -7.45 8.15
C LEU A 6 2.34 -7.79 8.85
N TYR A 7 2.32 -8.89 9.61
CA TYR A 7 1.24 -9.12 10.56
C TYR A 7 1.54 -8.32 11.83
N THR A 8 0.62 -7.44 12.21
CA THR A 8 0.81 -6.49 13.31
C THR A 8 -0.41 -6.46 14.23
N HIS A 9 -0.17 -6.44 15.54
CA HIS A 9 -1.22 -6.23 16.55
C HIS A 9 -1.75 -4.79 16.51
N GLU A 10 -0.86 -3.82 16.34
CA GLU A 10 -1.20 -2.40 16.18
C GLU A 10 -0.23 -1.73 15.21
N PHE A 11 -0.80 -0.97 14.28
CA PHE A 11 -0.06 -0.15 13.33
C PHE A 11 -0.71 1.23 13.26
N TRP A 12 0.10 2.28 13.27
CA TRP A 12 -0.35 3.65 13.12
C TRP A 12 0.57 4.42 12.18
N LEU A 13 0.01 5.38 11.45
CA LEU A 13 0.78 6.31 10.62
C LEU A 13 0.18 7.70 10.66
N LYS A 14 1.05 8.71 10.62
CA LYS A 14 0.72 10.12 10.47
C LYS A 14 1.50 10.69 9.29
N PRO A 15 0.85 11.18 8.22
CA PRO A 15 1.54 11.85 7.13
C PRO A 15 2.27 13.10 7.64
N TYR A 16 3.50 13.30 7.17
CA TYR A 16 4.29 14.48 7.52
C TYR A 16 4.17 15.58 6.45
N SER A 17 4.46 15.23 5.19
CA SER A 17 4.43 16.16 4.07
C SER A 17 4.06 15.46 2.77
N LYS A 18 3.36 16.17 1.90
CA LYS A 18 3.02 15.72 0.57
C LYS A 18 4.27 15.67 -0.32
N THR A 19 4.50 14.52 -0.97
CA THR A 19 5.66 14.31 -1.86
C THR A 19 5.31 14.32 -3.34
N LEU A 20 4.03 14.14 -3.70
CA LEU A 20 3.52 14.18 -5.08
C LEU A 20 2.40 15.20 -5.19
N SER A 21 2.48 16.12 -6.15
CA SER A 21 1.53 17.23 -6.33
C SER A 21 0.08 16.77 -6.53
N GLU A 22 -0.08 15.69 -7.27
CA GLU A 22 -1.34 15.10 -7.69
C GLU A 22 -1.95 14.15 -6.66
N ALA A 23 -1.21 13.78 -5.61
CA ALA A 23 -1.73 12.94 -4.54
C ALA A 23 -2.88 13.65 -3.79
N PRO A 24 -3.88 12.93 -3.27
CA PRO A 24 -4.91 13.54 -2.46
C PRO A 24 -4.31 14.12 -1.17
N ASN A 25 -4.87 15.23 -0.69
CA ASN A 25 -4.52 15.75 0.63
C ASN A 25 -5.11 14.85 1.71
N PHE A 26 -4.33 14.54 2.74
CA PHE A 26 -4.77 13.75 3.88
C PHE A 26 -4.01 14.21 5.12
N ASP A 27 -4.73 14.83 6.05
CA ASP A 27 -4.16 15.43 7.27
C ASP A 27 -4.48 14.61 8.54
N GLY A 28 -5.09 13.42 8.37
CA GLY A 28 -5.49 12.54 9.45
C GLY A 28 -4.43 11.52 9.86
N GLU A 29 -4.71 10.79 10.92
CA GLU A 29 -3.95 9.61 11.32
C GLU A 29 -4.67 8.35 10.81
N MET A 30 -3.91 7.33 10.43
CA MET A 30 -4.47 6.01 10.12
C MET A 30 -4.03 5.03 11.21
N THR A 31 -4.96 4.19 11.65
CA THR A 31 -4.68 3.12 12.61
C THR A 31 -5.28 1.82 12.09
N ALA A 32 -4.61 0.71 12.39
CA ALA A 32 -5.07 -0.64 12.13
C ALA A 32 -4.69 -1.52 13.32
N LYS A 33 -5.63 -2.37 13.76
CA LYS A 33 -5.41 -3.35 14.82
C LYS A 33 -5.64 -4.75 14.29
N GLU A 34 -4.84 -5.70 14.75
CA GLU A 34 -4.89 -7.11 14.34
C GLU A 34 -5.00 -7.28 12.81
N ALA A 35 -4.07 -6.65 12.10
CA ALA A 35 -4.13 -6.51 10.65
C ALA A 35 -2.84 -6.95 9.97
N VAL A 36 -2.97 -7.37 8.70
CA VAL A 36 -1.83 -7.51 7.78
C VAL A 36 -1.65 -6.20 7.04
N ILE A 37 -0.50 -5.54 7.26
CA ILE A 37 -0.10 -4.34 6.53
C ILE A 37 0.65 -4.78 5.28
N ALA A 38 0.08 -4.51 4.11
CA ALA A 38 0.72 -4.75 2.82
C ALA A 38 1.36 -3.47 2.29
N LEU A 39 2.69 -3.42 2.31
CA LEU A 39 3.48 -2.36 1.69
C LEU A 39 3.75 -2.73 0.23
N ILE A 40 3.18 -1.97 -0.70
CA ILE A 40 3.20 -2.27 -2.13
C ILE A 40 4.14 -1.30 -2.86
N HIS A 41 5.11 -1.84 -3.58
CA HIS A 41 5.99 -1.10 -4.48
C HIS A 41 5.67 -1.49 -5.93
N VAL A 42 5.09 -0.56 -6.69
CA VAL A 42 4.81 -0.70 -8.13
C VAL A 42 6.06 -0.33 -8.93
N GLU A 43 6.52 -1.21 -9.81
CA GLU A 43 7.66 -1.03 -10.70
C GLU A 43 7.18 -0.60 -12.10
N GLU A 44 8.03 0.04 -12.89
CA GLU A 44 7.68 0.57 -14.23
C GLU A 44 7.00 -0.47 -15.14
N LYS A 45 7.57 -1.68 -15.23
CA LYS A 45 7.06 -2.82 -16.02
C LYS A 45 5.67 -3.32 -15.60
N ASP A 46 5.17 -2.94 -14.43
CA ASP A 46 3.84 -3.37 -13.98
C ASP A 46 2.72 -2.63 -14.73
N SER A 47 3.04 -1.49 -15.35
CA SER A 47 2.10 -0.70 -16.14
C SER A 47 1.60 -1.44 -17.39
N ASP A 48 2.45 -2.27 -18.00
CA ASP A 48 2.16 -3.05 -19.21
C ASP A 48 0.99 -4.02 -19.05
N ASN A 49 0.72 -4.50 -17.82
CA ASN A 49 -0.35 -5.46 -17.57
C ASN A 49 -1.03 -5.26 -16.21
N ARG A 50 -1.54 -4.05 -16.00
CA ARG A 50 -2.16 -3.60 -14.75
C ARG A 50 -3.20 -4.57 -14.19
N SER A 51 -4.11 -5.10 -15.03
CA SER A 51 -5.19 -6.01 -14.57
C SER A 51 -4.65 -7.33 -13.99
N LYS A 52 -3.67 -7.93 -14.68
CA LYS A 52 -3.01 -9.16 -14.21
C LYS A 52 -2.24 -8.90 -12.92
N ILE A 53 -1.56 -7.77 -12.81
CA ILE A 53 -0.81 -7.39 -11.60
C ILE A 53 -1.76 -7.23 -10.42
N ILE A 54 -2.84 -6.44 -10.55
CA ILE A 54 -3.84 -6.25 -9.48
C ILE A 54 -4.41 -7.60 -9.03
N THR A 55 -4.81 -8.45 -9.97
CA THR A 55 -5.36 -9.77 -9.65
C THR A 55 -4.35 -10.62 -8.86
N LYS A 56 -3.07 -10.57 -9.26
CA LYS A 56 -2.00 -11.27 -8.55
C LYS A 56 -1.77 -10.68 -7.15
N SER A 57 -1.79 -9.36 -6.98
CA SER A 57 -1.63 -8.70 -5.67
C SER A 57 -2.72 -9.13 -4.70
N VAL A 58 -3.99 -9.08 -5.13
CA VAL A 58 -5.12 -9.49 -4.29
C VAL A 58 -5.01 -10.95 -3.89
N LYS A 59 -4.58 -11.83 -4.80
CA LYS A 59 -4.34 -13.26 -4.49
C LYS A 59 -3.20 -13.51 -3.50
N ASN A 60 -2.22 -12.60 -3.38
CA ASN A 60 -1.14 -12.74 -2.41
C ASN A 60 -1.48 -12.15 -1.04
N ILE A 61 -2.36 -11.14 -1.00
CA ILE A 61 -2.76 -10.44 0.23
C ILE A 61 -3.90 -11.18 0.94
N LYS A 62 -4.80 -11.83 0.19
CA LYS A 62 -5.84 -12.72 0.74
C LYS A 62 -5.22 -13.95 1.40
#